data_AF-A0A558DHS4-F1
#
_entry.id   AF-A0A558DHS4-F1
#
_cell.length_a   1.000
_cell.length_b   1.000
_cell.length_c   1.000
_cell.angle_alpha   90.00
_cell.angle_beta   90.00
_cell.angle_gamma   90.00
#
_symmetry.space_group_name_H-M   'P 1'
#
loop_
_entity.id
_entity.type
_entity.pdbx_description
1 polymer ?
#
loop_
_entity_poly.entity_id
_entity_poly.type
_entity_poly.pdbx_seq_one_letter_code
_entity_poly.pdbx_strand_id
1 'polypeptide(L)'
;METGILIRWGMPRPGREKESLSLFEKSGQYYRRLVTEGKLTFFEPFMLASGDSEVEAGFFILKGEVTHIFELLEDQEFRDLLAQGSVLAEHYRFDMLAVGDSIRRWLDEYQRALTTVGT
;
A
#
# COMPACT_ATOMS: atom_id res chain seq x y z
N MET A 1 10.34 14.84 -3.28
CA MET A 1 10.47 14.03 -2.04
C MET A 1 9.48 12.91 -2.15
N GLU A 2 9.94 11.68 -1.99
CA GLU A 2 9.12 10.49 -2.21
C GLU A 2 8.50 9.98 -0.90
N THR A 3 7.31 9.40 -1.02
CA THR A 3 6.64 8.60 0.03
C THR A 3 6.12 7.31 -0.62
N GLY A 4 5.74 6.33 0.21
CA GLY A 4 5.13 5.10 -0.29
C GLY A 4 3.79 4.79 0.36
N ILE A 5 3.10 3.82 -0.24
CA ILE A 5 1.92 3.15 0.31
C ILE A 5 2.19 1.65 0.30
N LEU A 6 1.86 0.98 1.40
CA LEU A 6 1.73 -0.46 1.48
C LEU A 6 0.25 -0.82 1.58
N ILE A 7 -0.27 -1.56 0.61
CA ILE A 7 -1.63 -2.11 0.66
C ILE A 7 -1.49 -3.61 0.86
N ARG A 8 -2.12 -4.19 1.88
CA ARG A 8 -1.95 -5.60 2.21
C ARG A 8 -3.25 -6.25 2.63
N TRP A 9 -3.32 -7.55 2.45
CA TRP A 9 -4.54 -8.33 2.61
C TRP A 9 -4.23 -9.78 2.98
N GLY A 10 -5.18 -10.41 3.65
CA GLY A 10 -5.27 -11.84 3.92
C GLY A 10 -6.04 -12.60 2.83
N MET A 11 -6.49 -13.80 3.14
CA MET A 11 -7.29 -14.60 2.20
C MET A 11 -8.60 -13.90 1.77
N PRO A 12 -9.12 -14.19 0.56
CA PRO A 12 -10.48 -13.79 0.20
C PRO A 12 -11.49 -14.31 1.22
N ARG A 13 -12.53 -13.51 1.51
CA ARG A 13 -13.65 -13.97 2.33
C ARG A 13 -14.38 -15.13 1.62
N PRO A 14 -14.93 -16.11 2.36
CA PRO A 14 -15.60 -17.26 1.76
C PRO A 14 -16.68 -16.87 0.75
N GLY A 15 -16.63 -17.45 -0.46
CA GLY A 15 -17.57 -17.19 -1.54
C GLY A 15 -17.31 -15.91 -2.34
N ARG A 16 -16.19 -15.21 -2.09
CA ARG A 16 -15.76 -13.99 -2.79
C ARG A 16 -14.50 -14.18 -3.63
N GLU A 17 -14.07 -15.42 -3.85
CA GLU A 17 -12.77 -15.73 -4.44
C GLU A 17 -12.64 -15.17 -5.85
N LYS A 18 -13.71 -15.23 -6.65
CA LYS A 18 -13.74 -14.70 -8.02
C LYS A 18 -13.74 -13.17 -8.04
N GLU A 19 -14.55 -12.52 -7.19
CA GLU A 19 -14.55 -11.06 -7.10
C GLU A 19 -13.20 -10.53 -6.60
N SER A 20 -12.59 -11.20 -5.61
CA SER A 20 -11.28 -10.83 -5.09
C SER A 20 -10.19 -10.94 -6.16
N LEU A 21 -10.20 -12.01 -6.97
CA LEU A 21 -9.28 -12.15 -8.10
C LEU A 21 -9.45 -11.01 -9.12
N SER A 22 -10.70 -10.70 -9.48
CA SER A 22 -10.99 -9.59 -10.41
C SER A 22 -10.53 -8.25 -9.84
N LEU A 23 -10.70 -8.01 -8.54
CA LEU A 23 -10.23 -6.79 -7.88
C LEU A 23 -8.69 -6.70 -7.92
N PHE A 24 -7.98 -7.80 -7.67
CA PHE A 24 -6.51 -7.83 -7.74
C PHE A 24 -6.01 -7.45 -9.14
N GLU A 25 -6.61 -8.02 -10.19
CA GLU A 25 -6.26 -7.70 -11.58
C GLU A 25 -6.53 -6.23 -11.92
N LYS A 26 -7.72 -5.72 -11.56
CA LYS A 26 -8.10 -4.31 -11.75
C LYS A 26 -7.15 -3.36 -11.03
N SER A 27 -6.85 -3.64 -9.76
CA SER A 27 -5.92 -2.86 -8.95
C SER A 27 -4.54 -2.83 -9.59
N GLY A 28 -4.01 -3.99 -10.00
CA GLY A 28 -2.70 -4.07 -10.64
C GLY A 28 -2.64 -3.32 -11.98
N GLN A 29 -3.71 -3.36 -12.78
CA GLN A 29 -3.80 -2.58 -14.02
C GLN A 29 -3.85 -1.07 -13.74
N TYR A 30 -4.67 -0.64 -12.77
CA TYR A 30 -4.79 0.75 -12.35
C TYR A 30 -3.43 1.32 -11.90
N TYR A 31 -2.71 0.63 -11.00
CA TYR A 31 -1.42 1.11 -10.51
C TYR A 31 -0.33 1.11 -11.58
N ARG A 32 -0.29 0.11 -12.48
CA ARG A 32 0.63 0.12 -13.64
C ARG A 32 0.35 1.28 -14.59
N ARG A 33 -0.92 1.64 -14.80
CA ARG A 33 -1.29 2.84 -15.57
C ARG A 33 -0.75 4.10 -14.89
N LEU A 34 -0.93 4.25 -13.58
CA LEU A 34 -0.41 5.41 -12.83
C LEU A 34 1.12 5.52 -12.90
N VAL A 35 1.86 4.40 -12.95
CA VAL A 35 3.31 4.43 -13.21
C VAL A 35 3.61 4.94 -14.62
N THR A 36 2.88 4.47 -15.63
CA THR A 36 3.04 4.91 -17.03
C THR A 36 2.71 6.39 -17.22
N GLU A 37 1.74 6.90 -16.46
CA GLU A 37 1.34 8.32 -16.43
C GLU A 37 2.29 9.20 -15.61
N GLY A 38 3.29 8.63 -14.94
CA GLY A 38 4.24 9.36 -14.09
C GLY A 38 3.66 9.85 -12.75
N LYS A 39 2.46 9.39 -12.37
CA LYS A 39 1.83 9.69 -11.07
C LYS A 39 2.44 8.84 -9.95
N LEU A 40 2.82 7.60 -10.26
CA LEU A 40 3.64 6.76 -9.39
C LEU A 40 5.03 6.59 -9.99
N THR A 41 6.03 6.52 -9.14
CA THR A 41 7.42 6.21 -9.51
C THR A 41 7.69 4.71 -9.45
N PHE A 42 6.88 3.96 -8.71
CA PHE A 42 7.05 2.52 -8.51
C PHE A 42 5.72 1.84 -8.15
N PHE A 43 5.52 0.64 -8.69
CA PHE A 43 4.47 -0.29 -8.27
C PHE A 43 4.97 -1.73 -8.41
N GLU A 44 4.84 -2.53 -7.35
CA GLU A 44 5.14 -3.97 -7.42
C GLU A 44 4.21 -4.79 -6.51
N PRO A 45 3.62 -5.89 -7.03
CA PRO A 45 2.87 -6.85 -6.24
C PRO A 45 3.73 -7.97 -5.68
N PHE A 46 3.44 -8.35 -4.43
CA PHE A 46 4.10 -9.44 -3.72
C PHE A 46 3.06 -10.42 -3.19
N MET A 47 3.34 -11.72 -3.36
CA MET A 47 2.55 -12.81 -2.81
C MET A 47 3.41 -13.59 -1.82
N LEU A 48 2.89 -13.87 -0.63
CA LEU A 48 3.62 -14.64 0.36
C LEU A 48 3.54 -16.13 -0.01
N ALA A 49 4.70 -16.76 -0.23
CA ALA A 49 4.79 -18.19 -0.51
C ALA A 49 4.79 -19.07 0.76
N SER A 50 4.90 -18.44 1.93
CA SER A 50 4.93 -19.10 3.24
C SER A 50 4.43 -18.14 4.32
N GLY A 51 3.80 -18.67 5.37
CA GLY A 51 3.28 -17.89 6.49
C GLY A 51 1.81 -18.21 6.76
N ASP A 52 1.16 -17.35 7.55
CA ASP A 52 -0.27 -17.40 7.78
C ASP A 52 -0.99 -16.57 6.72
N SER A 53 -1.53 -17.26 5.71
CA SER A 53 -2.20 -16.61 4.58
C SER A 53 -3.56 -16.00 4.96
N GLU A 54 -4.17 -16.46 6.06
CA GLU A 54 -5.37 -15.82 6.58
C GLU A 54 -5.03 -14.39 7.02
N VAL A 55 -3.91 -14.22 7.73
CA VAL A 55 -3.42 -12.91 8.19
C VAL A 55 -2.85 -12.06 7.05
N GLU A 56 -1.95 -12.61 6.24
CA GLU A 56 -1.31 -11.88 5.13
C GLU A 56 -1.01 -12.83 3.96
N ALA A 57 -1.78 -12.69 2.89
CA ALA A 57 -1.64 -13.45 1.65
C ALA A 57 -0.75 -12.72 0.63
N GLY A 58 -0.77 -11.40 0.65
CA GLY A 58 -0.06 -10.57 -0.30
C GLY A 58 -0.14 -9.08 0.02
N PHE A 59 0.66 -8.32 -0.71
CA PHE A 59 0.68 -6.87 -0.60
C PHE A 59 1.16 -6.19 -1.88
N PHE A 60 0.78 -4.92 -2.04
CA PHE A 60 1.28 -4.00 -3.04
C PHE A 60 2.17 -2.95 -2.38
N ILE A 61 3.31 -2.66 -2.99
CA ILE A 61 4.08 -1.47 -2.68
C ILE A 61 3.91 -0.47 -3.81
N LEU A 62 3.53 0.76 -3.45
CA LEU A 62 3.48 1.91 -4.35
C LEU A 62 4.44 2.97 -3.84
N LYS A 63 5.10 3.69 -4.74
CA LYS A 63 5.88 4.90 -4.39
C LYS A 63 5.55 6.02 -5.37
N GLY A 64 5.71 7.25 -4.90
CA GLY A 64 5.51 8.43 -5.71
C GLY A 64 5.96 9.69 -4.98
N GLU A 65 6.05 10.78 -5.74
CA GLU A 65 6.21 12.10 -5.16
C GLU A 65 5.08 12.37 -4.15
N VAL A 66 5.43 12.98 -3.02
CA VAL A 66 4.51 13.21 -1.89
C VAL A 66 3.20 13.83 -2.37
N THR A 67 3.25 14.85 -3.21
CA THR A 67 2.05 15.54 -3.73
C THR A 67 1.16 14.60 -4.54
N HIS A 68 1.72 13.79 -5.45
CA HIS A 68 0.96 12.82 -6.23
C HIS A 68 0.35 11.72 -5.36
N ILE A 69 1.05 11.29 -4.31
CA ILE A 69 0.49 10.31 -3.37
C ILE A 69 -0.70 10.90 -2.61
N PHE A 70 -0.63 12.14 -2.14
CA PHE A 70 -1.77 12.78 -1.48
C PHE A 70 -2.94 13.04 -2.45
N GLU A 71 -2.67 13.40 -3.71
CA GLU A 71 -3.69 13.48 -4.75
C GLU A 71 -4.36 12.12 -5.01
N LEU A 72 -3.57 11.04 -5.02
CA LEU A 72 -4.08 9.67 -5.17
C LEU A 72 -5.03 9.28 -4.03
N LEU A 73 -4.77 9.74 -2.79
CA LEU A 73 -5.66 9.45 -1.66
C LEU A 73 -7.06 10.07 -1.82
N GLU A 74 -7.16 11.16 -2.59
CA GLU A 74 -8.43 11.83 -2.91
C GLU A 74 -9.06 11.31 -4.23
N ASP A 75 -8.33 10.51 -5.01
CA ASP A 75 -8.82 9.92 -6.26
C ASP A 75 -9.94 8.90 -6.00
N GLN A 76 -11.06 9.06 -6.68
CA GLN A 76 -12.24 8.23 -6.45
C GLN A 76 -12.02 6.78 -6.87
N GLU A 77 -11.31 6.53 -7.98
CA GLU A 77 -11.03 5.17 -8.46
C GLU A 77 -10.14 4.43 -7.46
N PHE A 78 -9.13 5.10 -6.89
CA PHE A 78 -8.31 4.55 -5.82
C PHE A 78 -9.12 4.20 -4.56
N ARG A 79 -9.96 5.13 -4.10
CA ARG A 79 -10.81 4.94 -2.91
C ARG A 79 -11.80 3.79 -3.10
N ASP A 80 -12.37 3.64 -4.29
CA ASP A 80 -13.28 2.55 -4.63
C ASP A 80 -12.57 1.20 -4.62
N LEU A 81 -11.33 1.12 -5.12
CA LEU A 81 -10.52 -0.11 -5.07
C LEU A 81 -10.20 -0.51 -3.62
N LEU A 82 -9.85 0.45 -2.76
CA LEU A 82 -9.61 0.19 -1.34
C LEU A 82 -10.88 -0.29 -0.62
N ALA A 83 -12.01 0.36 -0.87
CA ALA A 83 -13.29 -0.02 -0.28
C ALA A 83 -13.70 -1.44 -0.70
N GLN A 84 -13.58 -1.78 -1.99
CA GLN A 84 -13.83 -3.14 -2.49
C GLN A 84 -12.89 -4.16 -1.84
N GLY A 85 -11.62 -3.83 -1.67
CA GLY A 85 -10.66 -4.68 -0.98
C GLY A 85 -11.08 -5.03 0.44
N SER A 86 -11.52 -4.03 1.20
CA SER A 86 -12.00 -4.23 2.59
C SER A 86 -13.22 -5.15 2.71
N VAL A 87 -14.06 -5.19 1.68
CA VAL A 87 -15.24 -6.06 1.63
C VAL A 87 -14.88 -7.48 1.21
N LEU A 88 -13.91 -7.64 0.30
CA LEU A 88 -13.64 -8.91 -0.37
C LEU A 88 -12.55 -9.77 0.31
N ALA A 89 -11.65 -9.17 1.07
CA ALA A 89 -10.52 -9.88 1.70
C ALA A 89 -10.46 -9.66 3.22
N GLU A 90 -9.88 -10.63 3.92
CA GLU A 90 -9.54 -10.48 5.34
C GLU A 90 -8.35 -9.51 5.51
N HIS A 91 -8.27 -8.86 6.68
CA HIS A 91 -7.15 -8.00 7.08
C HIS A 91 -6.69 -6.95 6.05
N TYR A 92 -7.60 -6.49 5.18
CA TYR A 92 -7.28 -5.48 4.16
C TYR A 92 -6.94 -4.14 4.81
N ARG A 93 -5.73 -3.63 4.59
CA ARG A 93 -5.26 -2.36 5.15
C ARG A 93 -4.32 -1.64 4.20
N PHE A 94 -4.26 -0.32 4.35
CA PHE A 94 -3.23 0.51 3.72
C PHE A 94 -2.44 1.26 4.78
N ASP A 95 -1.13 1.40 4.58
CA ASP A 95 -0.21 2.09 5.47
C ASP A 95 0.69 3.03 4.67
N MET A 96 0.93 4.23 5.18
CA MET A 96 1.91 5.16 4.62
C MET A 96 3.33 4.70 4.96
N LEU A 97 4.23 4.74 3.98
CA LEU A 97 5.63 4.35 4.12
C LEU A 97 6.55 5.55 4.02
N ALA A 98 7.50 5.66 4.94
CA ALA A 98 8.73 6.42 4.69
C ALA A 98 9.61 5.64 3.70
N VAL A 99 10.00 6.28 2.61
CA VAL A 99 10.87 5.71 1.57
C VAL A 99 11.99 6.69 1.18
N GLY A 100 13.08 6.17 0.61
CA GLY A 100 14.20 6.98 0.14
C GLY A 100 14.71 7.96 1.21
N ASP A 101 14.89 9.22 0.82
CA ASP A 101 15.41 10.27 1.71
C ASP A 101 14.51 10.56 2.92
N SER A 102 13.21 10.24 2.87
CA SER A 102 12.31 10.44 4.01
C SER A 102 12.62 9.53 5.20
N ILE A 103 13.32 8.41 4.97
CA ILE A 103 13.81 7.51 6.04
C ILE A 103 14.80 8.23 6.95
N ARG A 104 15.69 9.06 6.39
CA ARG A 104 16.67 9.82 7.19
C ARG A 104 15.96 10.77 8.15
N ARG A 105 14.93 11.49 7.68
CA ARG A 105 14.11 12.35 8.54
C ARG A 105 13.47 11.56 9.69
N TRP A 106 12.91 10.39 9.38
CA TRP A 106 12.30 9.52 10.40
C TRP A 106 13.31 9.07 11.46
N LEU A 107 14.53 8.71 11.04
CA LEU A 107 15.62 8.36 11.96
C LEU A 107 16.07 9.55 12.82
N ASP A 108 16.17 10.75 12.23
CA ASP A 108 16.55 11.96 12.96
C ASP A 108 15.49 12.34 14.00
N GLU A 109 14.19 12.15 13.68
CA GLU A 109 13.08 12.32 14.63
C GLU A 109 13.18 11.33 15.79
N TYR A 110 13.45 10.06 15.49
CA TYR A 110 13.63 9.03 16.51
C TYR A 110 14.83 9.32 17.42
N GLN A 111 15.97 9.75 16.86
CA GLN A 111 17.15 10.16 17.62
C GLN A 111 16.82 11.31 18.60
N ARG A 112 16.04 12.31 18.16
CA ARG A 112 15.61 13.42 19.04
C ARG A 112 14.69 12.94 20.16
N ALA A 113 13.81 11.97 19.86
CA ALA A 113 12.91 11.39 20.85
C ALA A 113 13.68 10.67 21.96
N LEU A 114 14.73 9.90 21.62
CA LEU A 114 15.59 9.22 22.61
C LEU A 114 16.22 10.21 23.60
N THR A 115 16.75 11.32 23.11
CA THR A 115 17.33 12.38 23.96
C THR A 115 16.29 13.04 24.85
N THR A 116 15.05 13.19 24.37
CA THR A 116 13.96 13.86 25.11
C THR A 116 13.39 12.98 26.22
N VAL A 117 13.30 11.66 26.00
CA VAL A 117 12.74 10.71 26.97
C VAL A 117 13.78 10.29 28.03
N GLY A 118 15.08 10.54 27.78
CA GLY A 118 16.14 10.26 28.76
C GLY A 118 16.48 8.77 28.86
N THR A 119 16.80 8.16 27.72
CA THR A 119 17.50 6.86 27.63
C THR A 119 18.92 7.06 27.17
#